data_AF-A0AAU2PRU0-F1
#
_entry.id   AF-A0AAU2PRU0-F1
#
_cell.length_a   1.000
_cell.length_b   1.000
_cell.length_c   1.000
_cell.angle_alpha   90.00
_cell.angle_beta   90.00
_cell.angle_gamma   90.00
#
_symmetry.space_group_name_H-M   'P 1'
#
loop_
_entity.id
_entity.type
_entity.pdbx_description
1 polymer ?
#
loop_
_entity_poly.entity_id
_entity_poly.type
_entity_poly.pdbx_seq_one_letter_code
_entity_poly.pdbx_strand_id
1 'polypeptide(L)'
;MTNRGRPRVHLFAGGPTWEERRSLQQAKTAQEQHRRKKLAKKHRAALQRLDASIQGLRVALQHRELELARSLRAVAWERVKQLPPELTGPQRKALFDCKLQIQALTMARRIP
;
A
#
# COMPACT_ATOMS: atom_id res chain seq x y z
N MET A 1 -13.02 69.61 -7.94
CA MET A 1 -13.25 68.16 -8.18
C MET A 1 -11.91 67.44 -8.12
N THR A 2 -11.56 66.86 -6.97
CA THR A 2 -10.24 66.25 -6.74
C THR A 2 -10.25 64.78 -7.15
N ASN A 3 -9.59 64.46 -8.27
CA ASN A 3 -9.43 63.10 -8.75
C ASN A 3 -8.39 62.38 -7.88
N ARG A 4 -8.86 61.54 -6.94
CA ARG A 4 -8.01 60.78 -6.02
C ARG A 4 -7.45 59.56 -6.76
N GLY A 5 -6.28 59.71 -7.37
CA GLY A 5 -5.53 58.60 -7.95
C GLY A 5 -5.14 57.60 -6.86
N ARG A 6 -5.79 56.43 -6.84
CA ARG A 6 -5.38 55.31 -5.97
C ARG A 6 -4.13 54.65 -6.57
N PRO A 7 -3.05 54.45 -5.79
CA PRO A 7 -1.89 53.71 -6.29
C PRO A 7 -2.26 52.25 -6.52
N ARG A 8 -2.05 51.75 -7.75
CA ARG A 8 -2.11 50.30 -8.04
C ARG A 8 -0.86 49.68 -7.44
N VAL A 9 -1.03 48.95 -6.34
CA VAL A 9 0.02 48.11 -5.77
C VAL A 9 0.32 47.00 -6.78
N HIS A 10 1.44 47.11 -7.50
CA HIS A 10 1.99 45.99 -8.26
C HIS A 10 2.57 45.01 -7.26
N LEU A 11 1.83 43.92 -6.97
CA LEU A 11 2.36 42.74 -6.33
C LEU A 11 3.42 42.13 -7.26
N PHE A 12 4.66 42.61 -7.15
CA PHE A 12 5.80 41.88 -7.69
C PHE A 12 5.88 40.56 -6.92
N ALA A 13 5.47 39.50 -7.61
CA ALA A 13 5.36 38.16 -7.10
C ALA A 13 6.74 37.61 -6.74
N GLY A 14 7.14 37.76 -5.47
CA GLY A 14 8.32 37.08 -4.91
C GLY A 14 8.06 35.61 -4.56
N GLY A 15 6.98 35.01 -5.06
CA GLY A 15 6.59 33.63 -4.78
C GLY A 15 6.35 32.87 -6.07
N PRO A 16 6.55 31.53 -6.06
CA PRO A 16 6.47 30.73 -7.26
C PRO A 16 5.09 30.87 -7.92
N THR A 17 5.11 31.03 -9.23
CA THR A 17 3.90 31.11 -10.05
C THR A 17 3.06 29.86 -9.87
N TRP A 18 1.78 29.93 -10.22
CA TRP A 18 0.90 28.77 -10.19
C TRP A 18 1.44 27.61 -11.06
N GLU A 19 2.08 27.93 -12.18
CA GLU A 19 2.70 26.96 -13.08
C GLU A 19 3.94 26.30 -12.46
N GLU A 20 4.81 27.07 -11.81
CA GLU A 20 5.97 26.55 -11.06
C GLU A 20 5.54 25.66 -9.90
N ARG A 21 4.46 26.02 -9.19
CA ARG A 21 3.92 25.15 -8.13
C ARG A 21 3.44 23.82 -8.68
N ARG A 22 2.74 23.83 -9.82
CA ARG A 22 2.24 22.61 -10.46
C ARG A 22 3.38 21.73 -10.98
N SER A 23 4.40 22.31 -11.61
CA SER A 23 5.55 21.55 -12.13
C SER A 23 6.39 20.93 -11.00
N LEU A 24 6.62 21.67 -9.90
CA LEU A 24 7.27 21.14 -8.70
C LEU A 24 6.49 19.97 -8.09
N GLN A 25 5.16 20.05 -8.09
CA GLN A 25 4.30 18.99 -7.57
C GLN A 25 4.33 17.75 -8.46
N GLN A 26 4.35 17.91 -9.79
CA GLN A 26 4.51 16.82 -10.75
C GLN A 26 5.91 16.19 -10.69
N ALA A 27 6.96 16.97 -10.50
CA ALA A 27 8.32 16.46 -10.32
C ALA A 27 8.44 15.61 -9.05
N LYS A 28 7.83 16.06 -7.95
CA LYS A 28 7.78 15.30 -6.68
C LYS A 28 7.06 13.97 -6.85
N THR A 29 5.91 13.94 -7.54
CA THR A 29 5.17 12.68 -7.77
C THR A 29 5.91 11.73 -8.70
N ALA A 30 6.56 12.23 -9.75
CA ALA A 30 7.37 11.43 -10.65
C ALA A 30 8.60 10.81 -9.94
N GLN A 31 9.27 11.59 -9.08
CA GLN A 31 10.41 11.12 -8.29
C GLN A 31 9.99 10.03 -7.30
N GLU A 32 8.84 10.19 -6.65
CA GLU A 32 8.25 9.21 -5.75
C GLU A 32 7.88 7.90 -6.48
N GLN A 33 7.27 8.01 -7.66
CA GLN A 33 6.99 6.84 -8.50
C GLN A 33 8.26 6.10 -8.91
N HIS A 34 9.33 6.83 -9.28
CA HIS A 34 10.61 6.23 -9.64
C HIS A 34 11.26 5.51 -8.44
N ARG A 35 11.20 6.09 -7.24
CA ARG A 35 11.65 5.45 -6.00
C ARG A 35 10.91 4.14 -5.73
N ARG A 36 9.58 4.15 -5.84
CA ARG A 36 8.73 2.95 -5.67
C ARG A 36 9.06 1.86 -6.68
N LYS A 37 9.28 2.21 -7.96
CA LYS A 37 9.69 1.25 -9.01
C LYS A 37 11.03 0.60 -8.68
N LYS A 38 12.01 1.38 -8.21
CA LYS A 38 13.34 0.86 -7.81
C LYS A 38 13.23 -0.05 -6.58
N LEU A 39 12.41 0.33 -5.60
CA LEU A 39 12.12 -0.46 -4.40
C LEU A 39 11.46 -1.80 -4.77
N ALA A 40 10.44 -1.77 -5.63
CA ALA A 40 9.74 -2.96 -6.12
C ALA A 40 10.69 -3.92 -6.84
N LYS A 41 11.62 -3.41 -7.67
CA LYS A 41 12.61 -4.25 -8.37
C LYS A 41 13.53 -4.98 -7.38
N LYS A 42 13.96 -4.30 -6.31
CA LYS A 42 14.81 -4.89 -5.26
C LYS A 42 14.09 -5.99 -4.47
N HIS A 43 12.80 -5.79 -4.18
CA HIS A 43 12.02 -6.72 -3.37
C HIS A 43 11.18 -7.72 -4.18
N ARG A 44 11.32 -7.76 -5.51
CA ARG A 44 10.49 -8.57 -6.41
C ARG A 44 10.48 -10.05 -6.02
N ALA A 45 11.64 -10.65 -5.74
CA ALA A 45 11.74 -12.05 -5.36
C ALA A 45 11.05 -12.32 -4.02
N ALA A 46 11.17 -11.41 -3.05
CA ALA A 46 10.51 -11.53 -1.76
C ALA A 46 8.99 -11.38 -1.87
N LEU A 47 8.51 -10.46 -2.72
CA LEU A 47 7.08 -10.32 -3.04
C LEU A 47 6.52 -11.57 -3.71
N GLN A 48 7.24 -12.14 -4.69
CA GLN A 48 6.81 -13.39 -5.34
C GLN A 48 6.74 -14.57 -4.35
N ARG A 49 7.73 -14.70 -3.46
CA ARG A 49 7.71 -15.72 -2.39
C ARG A 49 6.53 -15.53 -1.43
N LEU A 50 6.21 -14.28 -1.12
CA LEU A 50 5.06 -13.95 -0.29
C LEU A 50 3.74 -14.30 -1.00
N ASP A 51 3.60 -13.94 -2.27
CA ASP A 51 2.42 -14.28 -3.08
C ASP A 51 2.23 -15.80 -3.17
N ALA A 52 3.30 -16.56 -3.39
CA ALA A 52 3.27 -18.03 -3.35
C ALA A 52 2.85 -18.58 -1.98
N SER A 53 3.27 -17.93 -0.89
CA SER A 53 2.87 -18.32 0.48
C SER A 53 1.38 -18.08 0.72
N ILE A 54 0.85 -16.97 0.20
CA ILE A 54 -0.58 -16.64 0.27
C ILE A 54 -1.40 -17.62 -0.59
N GLN A 55 -0.89 -18.03 -1.75
CA GLN A 55 -1.52 -19.08 -2.56
C GLN A 55 -1.56 -20.42 -1.80
N GLY A 56 -0.45 -20.85 -1.20
CA GLY A 56 -0.42 -22.05 -0.36
C GLY A 56 -1.41 -21.99 0.81
N LEU A 57 -1.54 -20.82 1.45
CA LEU A 57 -2.55 -20.59 2.49
C LEU A 57 -3.98 -20.76 1.96
N ARG A 58 -4.28 -20.25 0.77
CA ARG A 58 -5.62 -20.40 0.14
C ARG A 58 -5.93 -21.85 -0.18
N VAL A 59 -4.94 -22.62 -0.64
CA VAL A 59 -5.09 -24.05 -0.89
C VAL A 59 -5.38 -24.81 0.41
N ALA A 60 -4.62 -24.54 1.48
CA ALA A 60 -4.89 -25.14 2.80
C ALA A 60 -6.31 -24.83 3.31
N LEU A 61 -6.80 -23.60 3.05
CA LEU A 61 -8.18 -23.22 3.37
C LEU A 61 -9.23 -23.97 2.54
N GLN A 62 -8.98 -24.21 1.25
CA GLN A 62 -9.87 -24.99 0.39
C GLN A 62 -9.98 -26.44 0.87
N HIS A 63 -8.88 -27.05 1.31
CA HIS A 63 -8.86 -28.39 1.89
C HIS A 63 -9.33 -28.46 3.35
N ARG A 64 -9.74 -27.32 3.93
CA ARG A 64 -10.18 -27.18 5.33
C ARG A 64 -9.12 -27.61 6.36
N GLU A 65 -7.85 -27.53 5.99
CA GLU A 65 -6.72 -27.82 6.88
C GLU A 65 -6.44 -26.60 7.78
N LEU A 66 -7.30 -26.39 8.77
CA LEU A 66 -7.32 -25.14 9.55
C LEU A 66 -6.04 -24.89 10.35
N GLU A 67 -5.43 -25.93 10.94
CA GLU A 67 -4.19 -25.77 11.70
C GLU A 67 -3.01 -25.41 10.78
N LEU A 68 -2.92 -26.05 9.61
CA LEU A 68 -1.94 -25.69 8.59
C LEU A 68 -2.18 -24.27 8.06
N ALA A 69 -3.42 -23.89 7.80
CA ALA A 69 -3.76 -22.54 7.38
C ALA A 69 -3.35 -21.49 8.42
N ARG A 70 -3.50 -21.77 9.73
CA ARG A 70 -3.04 -20.87 10.79
C ARG A 70 -1.52 -20.71 10.80
N SER A 71 -0.78 -21.80 10.70
CA SER A 71 0.69 -21.77 10.71
C SER A 71 1.24 -21.05 9.48
N LEU A 72 0.73 -21.38 8.28
CA LEU A 72 1.10 -20.72 7.01
C LEU A 72 0.80 -19.22 7.06
N ARG A 73 -0.35 -18.83 7.63
CA ARG A 73 -0.70 -17.42 7.78
C ARG A 73 0.28 -16.69 8.70
N ALA A 74 0.66 -17.28 9.84
CA ALA A 74 1.63 -16.69 10.74
C ALA A 74 2.99 -16.46 10.05
N VAL A 75 3.48 -17.48 9.33
CA VAL A 75 4.73 -17.39 8.55
C VAL A 75 4.64 -16.31 7.47
N ALA A 76 3.53 -16.25 6.72
CA ALA A 76 3.33 -15.24 5.70
C ALA A 76 3.27 -13.82 6.29
N TRP A 77 2.70 -13.67 7.49
CA TRP A 77 2.65 -12.39 8.19
C TRP A 77 4.04 -11.89 8.62
N GLU A 78 4.91 -12.78 9.10
CA GLU A 78 6.30 -12.42 9.41
C GLU A 78 7.08 -11.98 8.15
N ARG A 79 6.85 -12.65 7.01
CA ARG A 79 7.43 -12.24 5.72
C ARG A 79 6.97 -10.86 5.28
N VAL A 80 5.70 -10.52 5.52
CA VAL A 80 5.15 -9.18 5.21
C VAL A 80 5.76 -8.09 6.08
N LYS A 81 6.05 -8.37 7.36
CA LYS A 81 6.67 -7.39 8.26
C LYS A 81 8.08 -7.00 7.82
N GLN A 82 8.81 -7.91 7.18
CA GLN A 82 10.16 -7.67 6.66
C GLN A 82 10.17 -6.84 5.36
N LEU A 83 9.00 -6.61 4.76
CA LEU A 83 8.87 -5.87 3.50
C LEU A 83 8.35 -4.45 3.73
N PRO A 84 8.72 -3.49 2.85
CA PRO A 84 8.23 -2.13 2.94
C PRO A 84 6.69 -2.06 2.94
N PRO A 85 6.07 -1.27 3.84
CA PRO A 85 4.61 -1.18 3.94
C PRO A 85 3.98 -0.63 2.66
N GLU A 86 4.68 0.26 1.96
CA GLU A 86 4.27 0.89 0.69
C GLU A 86 4.03 -0.13 -0.44
N LEU A 87 4.66 -1.32 -0.37
CA LEU A 87 4.58 -2.35 -1.40
C LEU A 87 3.70 -3.53 -1.01
N THR A 88 3.30 -3.65 0.26
CA THR A 88 2.65 -4.86 0.81
C THR A 88 1.16 -4.70 1.12
N GLY A 89 0.57 -3.56 0.77
CA GLY A 89 -0.86 -3.28 0.99
C GLY A 89 -1.80 -4.40 0.51
N PRO A 90 -1.70 -4.83 -0.77
CA PRO A 90 -2.53 -5.92 -1.29
C PRO A 90 -2.36 -7.24 -0.54
N GLN A 91 -1.12 -7.61 -0.20
CA GLN A 91 -0.82 -8.85 0.52
C GLN A 91 -1.32 -8.82 1.97
N ARG A 92 -1.20 -7.68 2.65
CA ARG A 92 -1.76 -7.48 4.00
C ARG A 92 -3.27 -7.66 4.00
N LYS A 93 -3.96 -7.09 3.00
CA LYS A 93 -5.41 -7.30 2.81
C LYS A 93 -5.74 -8.76 2.60
N ALA A 94 -5.04 -9.45 1.69
CA ALA A 94 -5.27 -10.87 1.44
C ALA A 94 -5.05 -11.74 2.69
N LEU A 95 -4.03 -11.46 3.49
CA LEU A 95 -3.79 -12.16 4.76
C LEU A 95 -4.86 -11.84 5.81
N PHE A 96 -5.44 -10.65 5.80
CA PHE A 96 -6.58 -10.32 6.65
C PHE A 96 -7.82 -11.12 6.25
N ASP A 97 -8.16 -11.14 4.97
CA ASP A 97 -9.30 -11.89 4.43
C ASP A 97 -9.17 -13.40 4.75
N CYS A 98 -7.96 -13.96 4.60
CA CYS A 98 -7.71 -15.35 4.96
C CYS A 98 -7.94 -15.62 6.46
N LYS A 99 -7.70 -14.65 7.37
CA LYS A 99 -8.04 -14.85 8.80
C LYS A 99 -9.52 -14.90 9.04
N LEU A 100 -10.28 -14.02 8.38
CA LEU A 100 -11.73 -14.02 8.52
C LEU A 100 -12.27 -15.38 8.06
N GLN A 101 -11.73 -15.95 6.98
CA GLN A 101 -12.08 -17.29 6.53
C GLN A 101 -11.70 -18.38 7.55
N ILE A 102 -10.49 -18.36 8.11
CA ILE A 102 -10.10 -19.30 9.18
C ILE A 102 -11.09 -19.22 10.35
N GLN A 103 -11.45 -18.01 10.79
CA GLN A 103 -12.37 -17.79 11.90
C GLN A 103 -13.76 -18.33 11.57
N ALA A 104 -14.31 -17.99 10.41
CA ALA A 104 -15.62 -18.46 9.97
C ALA A 104 -15.69 -19.99 9.91
N LEU A 105 -14.68 -20.64 9.30
CA LEU A 105 -14.62 -22.10 9.22
C LEU A 105 -14.42 -22.77 10.59
N THR A 106 -13.67 -22.13 11.49
CA THR A 106 -13.49 -22.61 12.86
C THR A 106 -14.81 -22.56 13.63
N MET A 107 -15.60 -21.49 13.47
CA MET A 107 -16.91 -21.35 14.11
C MET A 107 -17.92 -22.35 13.55
N ALA A 108 -17.95 -22.55 12.22
CA ALA A 108 -18.83 -23.52 11.58
C ALA A 108 -18.59 -24.96 12.07
N ARG A 109 -17.34 -25.32 12.39
CA ARG A 109 -16.99 -26.65 12.91
C ARG A 109 -17.34 -26.86 14.40
N ARG A 110 -17.68 -25.78 15.13
CA ARG A 110 -18.05 -25.82 16.55
C ARG A 110 -19.55 -25.96 16.80
N ILE A 111 -20.37 -25.90 15.75
CA ILE A 111 -21.82 -26.08 15.86
C ILE A 111 -22.08 -27.61 15.76
N PRO A 112 -22.58 -28.25 16.81
CA PRO A 112 -22.87 -29.70 16.83
C PRO A 112 -24.02 -30.08 15.89
#